data_AF-A0A846PQA2-F1
#
_entry.id   AF-A0A846PQA2-F1
#
_cell.length_a   1.000
_cell.length_b   1.000
_cell.length_c   1.000
_cell.angle_alpha   90.00
_cell.angle_beta   90.00
_cell.angle_gamma   90.00
#
_symmetry.space_group_name_H-M   'P 1'
#
loop_
_entity.id
_entity.type
_entity.pdbx_description
1 polymer ?
#
loop_
_entity_poly.entity_id
_entity_poly.type
_entity_poly.pdbx_seq_one_letter_code
_entity_poly.pdbx_strand_id
1 'polypeptide(L)' 'MDEKEVDKSKESLQNHLLFYKKLNNTIFELENEIEANSDSKIIEHLTERIKAINLDKERIRKLFPHVKPEVWENK' A
#
# COMPACT_ATOMS: atom_id res chain seq x y z
N MET A 1 -12.12 -14.89 20.55
CA MET A 1 -11.58 -13.83 19.67
C MET A 1 -12.70 -13.48 18.72
N ASP A 2 -13.22 -12.26 18.75
CA ASP A 2 -14.20 -11.82 17.76
C ASP A 2 -13.49 -11.76 16.40
N GLU A 3 -13.58 -12.85 15.64
CA GLU A 3 -13.26 -12.83 14.22
C GLU A 3 -14.31 -11.94 13.55
N LYS A 4 -14.03 -10.63 13.47
CA LYS A 4 -14.80 -9.75 12.59
C LYS A 4 -14.68 -10.31 11.19
N GLU A 5 -15.79 -10.79 10.62
CA GLU A 5 -15.85 -11.19 9.23
C GLU A 5 -15.35 -10.03 8.38
N VAL A 6 -14.21 -10.23 7.71
CA VAL A 6 -13.67 -9.24 6.79
C VAL A 6 -14.60 -9.24 5.58
N ASP A 7 -15.29 -8.12 5.36
CA ASP A 7 -16.15 -7.96 4.19
C ASP A 7 -15.33 -8.09 2.91
N LYS A 8 -15.66 -9.09 2.08
CA LYS A 8 -15.03 -9.37 0.77
C LYS A 8 -15.97 -9.06 -0.40
N SER A 9 -16.99 -8.23 -0.17
CA SER A 9 -17.91 -7.76 -1.20
C SER A 9 -17.18 -7.00 -2.32
N LYS A 10 -17.87 -6.82 -3.46
CA LYS A 10 -17.38 -5.99 -4.57
C LYS A 10 -17.13 -4.54 -4.16
N GLU A 11 -17.96 -4.02 -3.26
CA GLU A 11 -17.83 -2.66 -2.73
C GLU A 11 -16.59 -2.53 -1.84
N SER A 12 -16.37 -3.50 -0.95
CA SER A 12 -15.14 -3.60 -0.16
C SER A 12 -13.89 -3.64 -1.04
N LEU A 13 -13.91 -4.46 -2.11
CA LEU A 13 -12.83 -4.52 -3.08
C LEU A 13 -12.56 -3.16 -3.75
N GLN A 14 -13.60 -2.44 -4.18
CA GLN A 14 -13.44 -1.11 -4.78
C GLN A 14 -12.80 -0.10 -3.81
N ASN A 15 -13.23 -0.11 -2.55
CA ASN A 15 -12.65 0.74 -1.51
C ASN A 15 -11.17 0.40 -1.26
N HIS A 16 -10.84 -0.89 -1.22
CA HIS A 16 -9.46 -1.34 -1.07
C HIS A 16 -8.58 -1.04 -2.28
N LEU A 17 -9.11 -1.10 -3.51
CA LEU A 17 -8.40 -0.67 -4.71
C LEU A 17 -8.11 0.84 -4.68
N LEU A 18 -9.08 1.66 -4.28
CA LEU A 18 -8.90 3.09 -4.11
C LEU A 18 -7.83 3.40 -3.04
N PHE A 19 -7.89 2.69 -1.92
CA PHE A 19 -6.89 2.83 -0.85
C PHE A 19 -5.50 2.39 -1.32
N TYR A 20 -5.40 1.25 -2.02
CA TYR A 20 -4.15 0.76 -2.60
C TYR A 20 -3.53 1.78 -3.55
N LYS A 21 -4.34 2.46 -4.38
CA LYS A 21 -3.87 3.55 -5.24
C LYS A 21 -3.29 4.71 -4.44
N LYS A 22 -3.95 5.11 -3.35
CA LYS A 22 -3.42 6.15 -2.45
C LYS A 22 -2.07 5.75 -1.84
N LEU A 23 -1.91 4.48 -1.44
CA LEU A 23 -0.63 3.97 -0.94
C LEU A 23 0.49 4.07 -1.98
N ASN A 24 0.19 3.80 -3.27
CA ASN A 24 1.17 3.99 -4.35
C ASN A 24 1.59 5.47 -4.49
N ASN A 25 0.63 6.39 -4.42
CA ASN A 25 0.94 7.83 -4.48
C ASN A 25 1.81 8.25 -3.30
N THR A 26 1.51 7.79 -2.08
CA THR A 26 2.34 8.07 -0.90
C THR A 26 3.74 7.51 -1.04
N ILE A 27 3.91 6.29 -1.57
CA ILE A 27 5.24 5.74 -1.85
C ILE A 27 6.00 6.64 -2.84
N PHE A 28 5.36 7.05 -3.93
CA PHE A 28 5.98 7.92 -4.92
C PHE A 28 6.41 9.28 -4.33
N GLU A 29 5.59 9.89 -3.47
CA GLU A 29 5.95 11.10 -2.75
C GLU A 29 7.16 10.91 -1.83
N LEU A 30 7.21 9.80 -1.09
CA LEU A 30 8.34 9.46 -0.21
C LEU A 30 9.62 9.16 -1.01
N GLU A 31 9.52 8.52 -2.18
CA GLU A 31 10.66 8.27 -3.07
C GLU A 31 11.24 9.59 -3.59
N ASN A 32 10.39 10.52 -4.03
CA ASN A 32 10.84 11.86 -4.45
C ASN A 32 11.47 12.63 -3.28
N GLU A 33 10.93 12.48 -2.07
CA GLU A 33 11.52 13.09 -0.87
C GLU A 33 12.90 12.49 -0.58
N ILE A 34 13.09 11.17 -0.70
CA ILE A 34 14.39 10.52 -0.57
C ILE A 34 15.39 11.08 -1.61
N GLU A 35 14.98 11.20 -2.88
CA GLU A 35 15.83 11.74 -3.96
C GLU A 35 16.25 13.19 -3.71
N ALA A 36 15.38 13.99 -3.09
CA ALA A 36 15.63 15.40 -2.78
C ALA A 36 16.43 15.63 -1.48
N ASN A 37 16.60 14.60 -0.65
CA ASN A 37 17.29 14.69 0.64
C ASN A 37 18.71 14.12 0.57
N SER A 38 19.64 14.71 1.33
CA SER A 38 21.02 14.23 1.49
C SER A 38 21.33 13.74 2.90
N ASP A 39 20.41 13.94 3.86
CA ASP A 39 20.56 13.44 5.23
C ASP A 39 20.22 11.95 5.30
N SER A 40 21.25 11.15 5.60
CA SER A 40 21.15 9.69 5.75
C SER A 40 20.06 9.23 6.72
N LYS A 41 19.82 9.94 7.83
CA LYS A 41 18.80 9.54 8.83
C LYS A 41 17.39 9.78 8.30
N ILE A 42 17.20 10.87 7.55
CA ILE A 42 15.93 11.17 6.91
C ILE A 42 15.65 10.10 5.85
N ILE A 43 16.64 9.79 5.00
CA ILE A 43 16.52 8.75 3.97
C ILE A 43 16.18 7.39 4.60
N GLU A 44 16.85 7.00 5.68
CA GLU A 44 16.59 5.75 6.40
C GLU A 44 15.14 5.71 6.92
N HIS A 45 14.69 6.77 7.59
CA HIS A 45 13.32 6.88 8.09
C HIS A 45 12.26 6.78 6.98
N LEU A 46 12.46 7.50 5.86
CA LEU A 46 11.54 7.46 4.72
C LEU A 46 11.52 6.06 4.08
N THR A 47 12.68 5.40 3.99
CA THR A 47 12.79 4.02 3.48
C THR A 47 12.04 3.03 4.37
N GLU A 48 12.12 3.17 5.69
CA GLU A 48 11.34 2.34 6.62
C GLU A 48 9.83 2.54 6.46
N ARG A 49 9.39 3.80 6.24
CA ARG A 49 7.98 4.10 5.95
C ARG A 49 7.51 3.43 4.66
N ILE A 50 8.31 3.49 3.59
CA ILE A 50 8.00 2.79 2.33
C ILE A 50 7.87 1.27 2.56
N LYS A 51 8.77 0.66 3.33
CA LYS A 51 8.70 -0.77 3.68
C LYS A 51 7.39 -1.11 4.41
N ALA A 52 7.00 -0.31 5.40
CA ALA A 52 5.75 -0.51 6.14
C ALA A 52 4.53 -0.42 5.21
N ILE A 53 4.48 0.57 4.31
CA ILE A 53 3.39 0.72 3.35
C ILE A 53 3.32 -0.46 2.37
N ASN A 54 4.46 -0.96 1.91
CA ASN A 54 4.49 -2.14 1.05
C ASN A 54 3.96 -3.40 1.76
N LEU A 55 4.23 -3.57 3.05
CA LEU A 55 3.63 -4.65 3.84
C LEU A 55 2.11 -4.51 3.93
N ASP A 56 1.58 -3.30 4.08
CA ASP A 56 0.13 -3.06 4.09
C ASP A 56 -0.51 -3.35 2.72
N LYS A 57 0.15 -2.97 1.62
CA LYS A 57 -0.24 -3.34 0.25
C LYS A 57 -0.32 -4.86 0.08
N GLU A 58 0.66 -5.61 0.58
CA GLU A 58 0.62 -7.07 0.56
C GLU A 58 -0.54 -7.64 1.38
N ARG A 59 -0.81 -7.08 2.57
CA ARG A 59 -1.94 -7.51 3.41
C ARG A 59 -3.27 -7.30 2.69
N ILE A 60 -3.46 -6.15 2.04
CA ILE A 60 -4.67 -5.87 1.25
C ILE A 60 -4.83 -6.89 0.11
N ARG A 61 -3.76 -7.17 -0.64
CA ARG A 61 -3.79 -8.20 -1.70
C ARG A 61 -4.18 -9.57 -1.14
N LYS A 62 -3.67 -9.94 0.03
CA LYS A 62 -4.00 -11.20 0.72
C LYS A 62 -5.48 -11.31 1.13
N LEU A 63 -6.19 -10.19 1.31
CA LEU A 63 -7.64 -10.21 1.57
C LEU A 63 -8.46 -10.66 0.36
N PHE A 64 -7.94 -10.41 -0.85
CA PHE A 64 -8.63 -10.67 -2.13
C PHE A 64 -7.76 -11.54 -3.06
N PRO A 65 -7.47 -12.81 -2.68
CA PRO A 65 -6.56 -13.68 -3.44
C PRO A 65 -7.07 -14.06 -4.84
N HIS A 66 -8.35 -13.85 -5.10
CA HIS A 66 -8.99 -14.10 -6.40
C HIS A 66 -8.83 -12.93 -7.39
N VAL A 67 -8.39 -11.76 -6.93
CA VAL A 67 -8.18 -10.58 -7.77
C VAL A 67 -6.79 -10.66 -8.39
N LYS A 68 -6.73 -10.56 -9.72
CA LYS A 68 -5.45 -10.68 -10.44
C LYS A 68 -4.50 -9.52 -10.10
N PRO A 69 -3.18 -9.76 -10.07
CA PRO A 69 -2.18 -8.72 -9.77
C PRO A 69 -2.31 -7.44 -10.61
N GLU A 70 -2.67 -7.57 -11.89
CA GLU A 70 -2.78 -6.45 -12.84
C GLU A 70 -3.86 -5.45 -12.43
N VAL A 71 -4.90 -5.92 -11.73
CA VAL A 71 -5.98 -5.05 -11.21
C VAL A 71 -5.44 -4.09 -10.14
N TRP A 72 -4.46 -4.54 -9.36
CA TRP A 72 -3.81 -3.73 -8.33
C TRP A 72 -2.74 -2.80 -8.89
N GLU A 73 -2.16 -3.16 -10.03
CA GLU A 73 -1.03 -2.44 -10.65
C GLU A 73 -1.47 -1.44 -11.73
N ASN A 74 -2.77 -1.38 -12.01
CA ASN A 74 -3.33 -0.44 -12.96
C ASN A 74 -3.12 1.00 -12.46
N LYS A 75 -2.12 1.67 -13.04
CA LYS A 75 -1.72 3.06 -12.76
C LYS A 75 -2.83 4.05 -13.10
#